data_AF-A0A2H5DW99-F1
#
_entry.id   AF-A0A2H5DW99-F1
#
_cell.length_a   1.000
_cell.length_b   1.000
_cell.length_c   1.000
_cell.angle_alpha   90.00
_cell.angle_beta   90.00
_cell.angle_gamma   90.00
#
_symmetry.space_group_name_H-M   'P 1'
#
loop_
_entity.id
_entity.type
_entity.pdbx_description
1 polymer ?
#
loop_
_entity_poly.entity_id
_entity_poly.type
_entity_poly.pdbx_seq_one_letter_code
_entity_poly.pdbx_strand_id
1 'polypeptide(L)'
;MAQAGEHYPVHGSQHVSDSDFNSQVISCFQGGVEIIHVDGARNITMSYVDGELRQLSYYTMERPLEQRSLAVPPSLACRVARQ
;
A
#
# COMPACT_ATOMS: atom_id res chain seq x y z
N MET A 1 -28.72 -44.31 -8.36
CA MET A 1 -27.26 -44.48 -8.20
C MET A 1 -26.59 -43.90 -9.44
N ALA A 2 -25.99 -42.72 -9.33
CA ALA A 2 -24.92 -42.19 -10.19
C ALA A 2 -24.40 -40.91 -9.51
N GLN A 3 -23.12 -40.90 -9.21
CA GLN A 3 -22.37 -39.86 -8.50
C GLN A 3 -21.45 -39.16 -9.52
N ALA A 4 -20.88 -38.03 -9.10
CA ALA A 4 -19.71 -37.35 -9.66
C ALA A 4 -19.96 -36.17 -10.63
N GLY A 5 -19.57 -35.02 -10.11
CA GLY A 5 -19.45 -33.74 -10.79
C GLY A 5 -19.06 -32.71 -9.73
N GLU A 6 -17.95 -32.95 -9.03
CA GLU A 6 -17.37 -32.01 -8.08
C GLU A 6 -17.16 -30.66 -8.79
N HIS A 7 -17.87 -29.65 -8.29
CA HIS A 7 -17.66 -28.26 -8.66
C HIS A 7 -16.35 -27.84 -7.99
N TYR A 8 -15.22 -28.04 -8.68
CA TYR A 8 -13.95 -27.47 -8.24
C TYR A 8 -14.14 -25.97 -8.03
N PRO A 9 -13.76 -25.39 -6.88
CA PRO A 9 -13.72 -23.94 -6.77
C PRO A 9 -12.75 -23.45 -7.84
N VAL A 10 -13.24 -22.59 -8.72
CA VAL A 10 -12.42 -21.83 -9.64
C VAL A 10 -11.42 -21.08 -8.76
N HIS A 11 -10.21 -21.61 -8.60
CA HIS A 11 -9.07 -20.80 -8.17
C HIS A 11 -8.86 -19.81 -9.29
N GLY A 12 -9.57 -18.68 -9.20
CA GLY A 12 -9.37 -17.53 -10.05
C GLY A 12 -7.89 -17.20 -9.95
N SER A 13 -7.15 -17.42 -11.02
CA SER A 13 -5.79 -16.94 -11.15
C SER A 13 -5.91 -15.42 -11.11
N GLN A 14 -5.75 -14.84 -9.91
CA GLN A 14 -5.61 -13.40 -9.75
C GLN A 14 -4.25 -13.09 -10.36
N HIS A 15 -4.26 -12.77 -11.65
CA HIS A 15 -3.12 -12.19 -12.32
C HIS A 15 -2.89 -10.82 -11.67
N VAL A 16 -2.08 -10.80 -10.62
CA VAL A 16 -1.55 -9.58 -10.02
C VAL A 16 -0.71 -8.95 -11.12
N SER A 17 -1.07 -7.75 -11.58
CA SER A 17 -0.25 -7.07 -12.60
C SER A 17 1.14 -6.87 -12.03
N ASP A 18 2.21 -6.90 -12.83
CA ASP A 18 3.56 -6.48 -12.39
C ASP A 18 3.53 -5.10 -11.72
N SER A 19 2.50 -4.31 -12.07
CA SER A 19 2.20 -3.04 -11.46
C SER A 19 1.78 -3.13 -9.99
N ASP A 20 0.93 -4.08 -9.64
CA ASP A 20 0.53 -4.38 -8.26
C ASP A 20 1.66 -5.05 -7.47
N PHE A 21 2.48 -5.89 -8.12
CA PHE A 21 3.58 -6.62 -7.49
C PHE A 21 4.68 -5.72 -6.90
N ASN A 22 4.93 -4.56 -7.53
CA ASN A 22 5.89 -3.56 -7.04
C ASN A 22 5.25 -2.44 -6.24
N SER A 23 3.97 -2.57 -5.91
CA SER A 23 3.26 -1.56 -5.14
C SER A 23 3.44 -1.77 -3.63
N GLN A 24 3.40 -0.68 -2.88
CA GLN A 24 3.58 -0.66 -1.44
C GLN A 24 2.34 -0.04 -0.79
N VAL A 25 2.05 -0.46 0.42
CA VAL A 25 1.06 0.17 1.29
C VAL A 25 1.76 1.17 2.19
N ILE A 26 1.23 2.39 2.27
CA ILE A 26 1.60 3.35 3.31
C ILE A 26 0.47 3.37 4.34
N SER A 27 0.78 2.89 5.53
CA SER A 27 -0.13 2.91 6.68
C SER A 27 0.41 3.88 7.72
N CYS A 28 -0.38 4.85 8.16
CA CYS A 28 0.01 5.72 9.27
C CYS A 28 -0.96 5.68 10.43
N PHE A 29 -0.39 5.65 11.63
CA PHE A 29 -1.09 5.42 12.88
C PHE A 29 -0.93 6.61 13.81
N GLN A 30 -2.01 6.98 14.50
CA GLN A 30 -2.00 7.95 15.58
C GLN A 30 -2.72 7.33 16.78
N GLY A 31 -2.04 7.26 17.93
CA GLY A 31 -2.58 6.62 19.13
C GLY A 31 -2.93 5.13 18.94
N GLY A 32 -2.26 4.43 18.02
CA GLY A 32 -2.52 3.02 17.70
C GLY A 32 -3.64 2.76 16.69
N VAL A 33 -4.32 3.80 16.19
CA VAL A 33 -5.38 3.69 15.17
C VAL A 33 -4.82 4.10 13.82
N GLU A 34 -5.08 3.30 12.77
CA GLU A 34 -4.74 3.68 11.40
C GLU A 34 -5.64 4.83 10.94
N ILE A 35 -5.05 5.96 10.60
CA ILE A 35 -5.76 7.16 10.16
C ILE A 35 -5.46 7.51 8.70
N ILE A 36 -4.40 6.93 8.13
CA ILE A 36 -4.03 7.10 6.72
C ILE A 36 -3.68 5.73 6.17
N HIS A 37 -4.32 5.38 5.07
CA HIS A 37 -4.08 4.16 4.31
C HIS A 37 -3.94 4.55 2.84
N VAL A 38 -2.81 4.20 2.24
CA VAL A 38 -2.56 4.43 0.81
C VAL A 38 -2.17 3.10 0.19
N ASP A 39 -3.07 2.59 -0.64
CA ASP A 39 -2.82 1.43 -1.48
C ASP A 39 -2.08 1.81 -2.77
N GLY A 40 -1.34 0.85 -3.31
CA GLY A 40 -0.75 0.99 -4.63
C GLY A 40 0.34 2.07 -4.71
N ALA A 41 0.98 2.44 -3.60
CA ALA A 41 1.98 3.49 -3.57
C ALA A 41 3.29 3.03 -4.22
N ARG A 42 3.88 3.91 -5.04
CA ARG A 42 5.06 3.63 -5.86
C ARG A 42 6.07 4.76 -5.75
N ASN A 43 7.35 4.44 -5.99
CA ASN A 43 8.48 5.38 -5.93
C ASN A 43 8.44 6.25 -4.66
N ILE A 44 8.33 5.58 -3.51
CA ILE A 44 8.17 6.23 -2.20
C ILE A 44 9.52 6.79 -1.75
N THR A 45 9.56 8.10 -1.52
CA THR A 45 10.70 8.81 -0.95
C THR A 45 10.36 9.23 0.48
N MET A 46 11.25 8.93 1.43
CA MET A 46 11.12 9.27 2.84
C MET A 46 12.10 10.39 3.19
N SER A 47 11.58 11.51 3.69
CA SER A 47 12.39 12.65 4.15
C SER A 47 12.43 12.69 5.66
N TYR A 48 13.64 12.69 6.22
CA TYR A 48 13.88 12.70 7.66
C TYR A 48 14.49 14.03 8.08
N VAL A 49 14.08 14.54 9.24
CA VAL A 49 14.67 15.73 9.88
C VAL A 49 14.94 15.35 11.33
N ASP A 50 16.18 15.57 11.78
CA ASP A 50 16.65 15.19 13.12
C ASP A 50 16.43 13.70 13.48
N GLY A 51 16.51 12.83 12.47
CA GLY A 51 16.31 11.38 12.63
C GLY A 51 14.84 10.93 12.63
N GLU A 52 13.88 11.86 12.56
CA GLU A 52 12.46 11.55 12.51
C GLU A 52 11.88 11.73 11.10
N LEU A 53 11.00 10.81 10.70
CA LEU A 53 10.30 10.91 9.42
C LEU A 53 9.36 12.13 9.44
N ARG A 54 9.54 13.04 8.47
CA ARG A 54 8.72 14.26 8.35
C ARG A 54 7.86 14.31 7.11
N GLN A 55 8.26 13.63 6.05
CA GLN A 55 7.49 13.62 4.82
C GLN A 55 7.67 12.31 4.06
N LEU A 56 6.56 11.84 3.50
CA LEU A 56 6.52 10.77 2.50
C LEU A 56 6.07 11.39 1.18
N SER A 57 6.78 11.12 0.10
CA SER A 57 6.34 11.50 -1.24
C SER A 57 6.26 10.27 -2.12
N TYR A 58 5.17 10.10 -2.86
CA TYR A 58 4.86 8.87 -3.57
C TYR A 58 3.94 9.13 -4.77
N TYR A 59 3.86 8.17 -5.67
CA TYR A 59 2.87 8.12 -6.75
C TYR A 59 1.87 7.00 -6.46
N THR A 60 0.67 7.08 -7.03
CA THR A 60 -0.31 5.98 -6.97
C THR A 60 -0.56 5.41 -8.36
N MET A 61 -1.10 4.19 -8.42
CA MET A 61 -1.53 3.56 -9.68
C MET A 61 -2.53 4.42 -10.45
N GLU A 62 -3.48 5.03 -9.73
CA GLU A 62 -4.49 5.91 -10.33
C GLU A 62 -3.91 7.21 -10.87
N ARG A 63 -2.79 7.68 -10.28
CA ARG A 63 -2.14 8.94 -10.63
C ARG A 63 -0.62 8.75 -10.76
N PRO A 64 -0.15 8.08 -11.82
CA PRO A 64 1.26 7.70 -11.95
C PRO A 64 2.19 8.89 -12.29
N LEU A 65 1.62 10.03 -12.71
CA LEU A 65 2.37 11.24 -13.07
C LEU A 65 2.24 12.36 -12.03
N GLU A 66 1.37 12.20 -11.02
CA GLU A 66 1.13 13.21 -9.99
C GLU A 66 1.74 12.76 -8.68
N GLN A 67 2.87 13.36 -8.30
CA GLN A 67 3.50 13.07 -7.02
C GLN A 67 2.64 13.64 -5.89
N ARG A 68 2.25 12.76 -4.96
CA ARG A 68 1.59 13.16 -3.72
C ARG A 68 2.62 13.23 -2.61
N SER A 69 2.38 14.13 -1.67
CA SER A 69 3.20 14.26 -0.46
C SER A 69 2.32 14.22 0.78
N LEU A 70 2.78 13.49 1.78
CA LEU A 70 2.17 13.35 3.08
C LEU A 70 3.14 13.88 4.13
N ALA A 71 2.74 14.94 4.84
CA ALA A 71 3.46 15.40 6.01
C ALA A 71 3.22 14.42 7.17
N VAL A 72 4.31 14.04 7.84
CA VAL A 72 4.32 13.10 8.97
C VAL A 72 4.65 13.91 10.23
N PRO A 73 3.64 14.36 10.99
CA PRO A 73 3.87 15.00 12.27
C PRO A 73 4.38 13.99 13.31
N PRO A 74 5.04 14.42 14.40
CA PRO A 74 5.64 13.51 15.39
C PRO A 74 4.64 12.55 16.06
N SER A 75 3.36 12.92 16.12
CA SER A 75 2.30 12.08 16.69
C SER A 75 1.87 10.93 15.77
N LEU A 76 2.43 10.86 14.56
CA LEU A 76 1.95 10.02 13.47
C LEU A 76 3.08 9.07 13.04
N ALA A 77 2.88 7.79 13.30
CA ALA A 77 3.84 6.75 12.96
C ALA A 77 3.45 6.13 11.62
N CYS A 78 4.26 6.31 10.58
CA CYS A 78 4.03 5.71 9.27
C CYS A 78 4.88 4.46 9.06
N ARG A 79 4.29 3.44 8.45
CA ARG A 79 4.94 2.22 7.99
C ARG A 79 4.70 2.07 6.48
N VAL A 80 5.76 1.70 5.78
CA VAL A 80 5.69 1.29 4.38
C VAL A 80 5.89 -0.22 4.31
N ALA A 81 4.94 -0.93 3.72
CA ALA A 81 5.00 -2.39 3.56
C ALA A 81 4.74 -2.75 2.09
N ARG A 82 5.21 -3.93 1.65
CA ARG A 82 4.77 -4.47 0.35
C ARG A 82 3.33 -4.99 0.49
N GLN A 83 2.52 -4.81 -0.56
CA GLN A 83 1.23 -5.51 -0.68
C GLN A 83 1.44 -7.01 -0.84
#